data_AF-A0A915CQW1-F1
#
_entry.id   AF-A0A915CQW1-F1
#
_cell.length_a   1.000
_cell.length_b   1.000
_cell.length_c   1.000
_cell.angle_alpha   90.00
_cell.angle_beta   90.00
_cell.angle_gamma   90.00
#
_symmetry.space_group_name_H-M   'P 1'
#
loop_
_entity.id
_entity.type
_entity.pdbx_description
1 polymer ?
#
loop_
_entity_poly.entity_id
_entity_poly.type
_entity_poly.pdbx_seq_one_letter_code
_entity_poly.pdbx_strand_id
1 'polypeptide(L)'
;MGKSAYGMRYWEPASYLFAELRSNFRHNKEATSYIERTQSRLKETKGKYKLGDLYRQAVDNGCQNLDVADYVGPIKVSDLADKGRGVITTRDVVKGTLLLVSKAFSLLMKIC
;
A
#
# COMPACT_ATOMS: atom_id res chain seq x y z
N MET A 1 -4.51 14.61 13.19
CA MET A 1 -5.46 14.19 12.14
C MET A 1 -4.77 13.57 10.92
N GLY A 2 -3.80 14.23 10.27
CA GLY A 2 -3.11 13.68 9.07
C GLY A 2 -2.48 12.29 9.25
N LYS A 3 -1.74 12.06 10.33
CA LYS A 3 -1.15 10.74 10.65
C LYS A 3 -2.20 9.65 10.87
N SER A 4 -3.36 10.01 11.44
CA SER A 4 -4.47 9.09 11.66
C SER A 4 -5.09 8.65 10.33
N ALA A 5 -5.37 9.60 9.43
CA ALA A 5 -5.83 9.32 8.07
C ALA A 5 -4.82 8.45 7.30
N TYR A 6 -3.51 8.74 7.47
CA TYR A 6 -2.44 7.92 6.91
C TYR A 6 -2.49 6.47 7.42
N GLY A 7 -2.61 6.28 8.74
CA GLY A 7 -2.71 4.95 9.36
C GLY A 7 -3.95 4.17 8.91
N MET A 8 -5.05 4.87 8.65
CA MET A 8 -6.28 4.31 8.08
C MET A 8 -6.21 4.07 6.56
N ARG A 9 -5.07 4.38 5.93
CA ARG A 9 -4.84 4.23 4.49
C ARG A 9 -5.71 5.16 3.62
N TYR A 10 -6.19 6.26 4.19
CA TYR A 10 -6.84 7.34 3.47
C TYR A 10 -5.77 8.25 2.88
N TRP A 11 -5.15 7.81 1.79
CA TRP A 11 -3.96 8.44 1.21
C TRP A 11 -4.23 9.85 0.69
N GLU A 12 -5.33 10.07 -0.03
CA GLU A 12 -5.70 11.38 -0.57
C GLU A 12 -6.05 12.37 0.55
N PRO A 13 -6.93 12.04 1.53
CA PRO A 13 -7.17 12.92 2.67
C PRO A 13 -5.92 13.20 3.49
N ALA A 14 -5.07 12.19 3.73
CA ALA A 14 -3.81 12.38 4.43
C ALA A 14 -2.90 13.36 3.68
N SER A 15 -2.73 13.17 2.37
CA SER A 15 -1.92 14.06 1.52
C SER A 15 -2.41 15.51 1.58
N TYR A 16 -3.72 15.73 1.51
CA TYR A 16 -4.33 17.05 1.64
C TYR A 16 -4.00 17.70 3.00
N LEU A 17 -4.22 16.98 4.10
CA LEU A 17 -3.94 17.48 5.46
C LEU A 17 -2.47 17.83 5.66
N PHE A 18 -1.54 17.05 5.10
CA PHE A 18 -0.12 17.36 5.19
C PHE A 18 0.29 18.53 4.28
N ALA A 19 -0.35 18.68 3.12
CA ALA A 19 -0.14 19.84 2.24
C ALA A 19 -0.61 21.14 2.91
N GLU A 20 -1.77 21.12 3.55
CA GLU A 20 -2.29 22.25 4.35
C GLU A 20 -1.34 22.60 5.50
N LEU A 21 -0.89 21.58 6.26
CA LEU A 21 0.08 21.77 7.33
C LEU A 21 1.38 22.41 6.83
N ARG A 22 1.89 21.98 5.67
CA ARG A 22 3.09 22.58 5.06
C ARG A 22 2.85 24.01 4.57
N SER A 23 1.65 24.33 4.11
CA SER A 23 1.28 25.69 3.71
C SER A 23 1.33 26.65 4.91
N ASN A 24 0.79 26.21 6.05
CA ASN A 24 0.80 26.98 7.29
C ASN A 24 2.19 27.03 7.94
N PHE A 25 3.01 25.98 7.76
CA PHE A 25 4.35 25.86 8.33
C PHE A 25 5.36 25.44 7.26
N ARG A 26 5.90 26.42 6.52
CA ARG A 26 6.74 26.22 5.32
C ARG A 26 7.96 25.32 5.51
N HIS A 27 8.49 25.22 6.72
CA HIS A 27 9.68 24.42 7.05
C HIS A 27 9.38 23.15 7.85
N ASN A 28 8.11 22.71 7.90
CA ASN A 28 7.75 21.47 8.55
C ASN A 28 8.26 20.25 7.76
N LYS A 29 9.42 19.73 8.16
CA LYS A 29 10.08 18.56 7.55
C LYS A 29 9.20 17.30 7.61
N GLU A 30 8.44 17.14 8.70
CA GLU A 30 7.55 16.01 8.86
C GLU A 30 6.41 16.04 7.84
N ALA A 31 5.78 17.21 7.66
CA ALA A 31 4.73 17.40 6.66
C ALA A 31 5.24 17.06 5.25
N THR A 32 6.43 17.54 4.88
CA THR A 32 7.06 17.22 3.59
C THR A 32 7.30 15.72 3.43
N SER A 33 7.84 15.05 4.45
CA SER A 33 8.07 13.60 4.42
C SER A 33 6.76 12.83 4.22
N TYR A 34 5.69 13.19 4.91
CA TYR A 34 4.40 12.51 4.75
C TYR A 34 3.73 12.78 3.39
N ILE A 35 3.94 13.95 2.78
CA ILE A 35 3.49 14.22 1.41
C ILE A 35 4.18 13.26 0.43
N GLU A 36 5.50 13.09 0.54
CA GLU A 36 6.25 12.16 -0.33
C GLU A 36 5.81 10.69 -0.12
N ARG A 37 5.58 10.31 1.15
CA ARG A 37 5.07 8.98 1.50
C ARG A 37 3.69 8.75 0.89
N THR A 38 2.72 9.63 1.13
CA THR A 38 1.36 9.51 0.58
C THR A 38 1.36 9.45 -0.95
N GLN A 39 2.16 10.27 -1.62
CA GLN A 39 2.33 10.19 -3.08
C GLN A 39 2.88 8.84 -3.54
N SER A 40 3.81 8.25 -2.78
CA SER A 40 4.31 6.89 -3.06
C SER A 40 3.20 5.85 -2.87
N ARG A 41 2.43 5.91 -1.76
CA ARG A 41 1.27 5.02 -1.54
C ARG A 41 0.24 5.12 -2.68
N LEU A 42 -0.05 6.32 -3.17
CA LEU A 42 -0.98 6.57 -4.29
C LEU A 42 -0.50 6.02 -5.64
N LYS A 43 0.81 5.91 -5.85
CA LYS A 43 1.36 5.25 -7.05
C LYS A 43 1.20 3.74 -6.94
N GLU A 44 1.40 3.21 -5.75
CA GLU A 44 1.29 1.79 -5.46
C GLU A 44 -0.15 1.29 -5.55
N THR A 45 -1.15 2.06 -5.13
CA THR A 45 -2.58 1.74 -5.38
C THR A 45 -2.94 1.66 -6.87
N LYS A 46 -2.03 2.08 -7.76
CA LYS A 46 -2.13 1.94 -9.22
C LYS A 46 -1.20 0.87 -9.78
N GLY A 47 -0.66 -0.01 -8.94
CA GLY A 47 0.24 -1.09 -9.34
C GLY A 47 1.69 -0.68 -9.57
N LYS A 48 2.07 0.57 -9.24
CA LYS A 48 3.43 1.08 -9.50
C LYS A 48 4.31 0.92 -8.28
N TYR A 49 5.01 -0.22 -8.20
CA TYR A 49 5.91 -0.56 -7.10
C TYR A 49 7.38 -0.53 -7.52
N LYS A 50 8.24 -0.07 -6.62
CA LYS A 50 9.69 -0.26 -6.73
C LYS A 50 10.07 -1.57 -6.04
N LEU A 51 9.83 -2.70 -6.71
CA LEU A 51 9.98 -4.03 -6.12
C LEU A 51 11.38 -4.31 -5.55
N GLY A 52 12.44 -3.84 -6.22
CA GLY A 52 13.81 -3.98 -5.72
C GLY A 52 14.07 -3.22 -4.41
N ASP A 53 13.45 -2.05 -4.23
CA ASP A 53 13.54 -1.27 -3.00
C ASP A 53 12.73 -1.93 -1.88
N LEU A 54 11.55 -2.45 -2.22
CA LEU A 54 10.69 -3.16 -1.28
C LEU A 54 11.34 -4.46 -0.79
N TYR A 55 11.98 -5.20 -1.69
CA TYR A 55 12.71 -6.43 -1.36
C TYR A 55 13.87 -6.14 -0.40
N ARG A 56 14.70 -5.13 -0.69
CA ARG A 56 15.79 -4.72 0.20
C ARG A 56 15.27 -4.32 1.58
N GLN A 57 14.24 -3.47 1.62
CA GLN A 57 13.58 -3.08 2.88
C GLN A 57 13.01 -4.28 3.64
N ALA A 58 12.48 -5.29 2.94
CA ALA A 58 11.96 -6.49 3.57
C ALA A 58 13.09 -7.32 4.20
N VAL A 59 14.21 -7.48 3.49
CA VAL A 59 15.40 -8.18 4.02
C VAL A 59 15.96 -7.43 5.23
N ASP A 60 16.16 -6.12 5.11
CA ASP A 60 16.77 -5.30 6.16
C ASP A 60 15.93 -5.24 7.44
N ASN A 61 14.60 -5.24 7.32
CA ASN A 61 13.67 -5.11 8.45
C ASN A 61 13.07 -6.46 8.91
N GLY A 62 13.59 -7.60 8.43
CA GLY A 62 13.05 -8.92 8.77
C GLY A 62 11.56 -9.09 8.40
N CYS A 63 11.15 -8.50 7.29
CA CYS A 63 9.77 -8.43 6.79
C CYS A 63 8.78 -7.71 7.72
N GLN A 64 9.25 -6.99 8.73
CA GLN A 64 8.39 -6.27 9.65
C GLN A 64 8.04 -4.87 9.12
N ASN A 65 6.79 -4.45 9.36
CA ASN A 65 6.36 -3.05 9.24
C ASN A 65 6.62 -2.35 7.89
N LEU A 66 6.60 -3.06 6.77
CA LEU A 66 6.70 -2.45 5.44
C LEU A 66 5.60 -1.39 5.23
N ASP A 67 6.01 -0.15 4.98
CA ASP A 67 5.10 0.96 4.66
C ASP A 67 4.80 0.91 3.15
N VAL A 68 3.88 0.03 2.78
CA VAL A 68 3.49 -0.31 1.41
C VAL A 68 1.95 -0.27 1.29
N ALA A 69 1.43 0.19 0.15
CA ALA A 69 -0.02 0.23 -0.11
C ALA A 69 -0.46 -1.07 -0.79
N ASP A 70 -1.69 -1.49 -0.51
CA ASP A 70 -2.30 -2.63 -1.21
C ASP A 70 -2.74 -2.23 -2.62
N TYR A 71 -2.79 -3.22 -3.50
CA TYR A 71 -3.26 -3.07 -4.88
C TYR A 71 -4.12 -4.27 -5.27
N VAL A 72 -5.30 -3.98 -5.83
CA VAL A 72 -6.17 -4.98 -6.45
C VAL A 72 -6.19 -4.68 -7.94
N GLY A 73 -5.67 -5.61 -8.73
CA GLY A 73 -5.62 -5.52 -10.18
C GLY A 73 -6.91 -6.01 -10.85
N PRO A 74 -6.82 -6.62 -12.04
CA PRO A 74 -7.99 -7.08 -12.79
C PRO A 74 -8.54 -8.41 -12.24
N ILE A 75 -8.89 -8.42 -10.96
CA ILE A 75 -9.43 -9.59 -10.26
C ILE A 75 -10.65 -9.21 -9.43
N LYS A 76 -11.55 -10.17 -9.22
CA LYS A 76 -12.67 -10.05 -8.29
C LYS A 76 -12.90 -11.36 -7.57
N VAL A 77 -13.50 -11.28 -6.39
CA VAL A 77 -13.98 -12.46 -5.66
C VAL A 77 -15.36 -12.84 -6.20
N SER A 78 -15.58 -14.12 -6.45
CA SER A 78 -16.83 -14.67 -6.96
C SER A 78 -17.08 -16.05 -6.37
N ASP A 79 -18.34 -16.45 -6.25
CA ASP A 79 -18.70 -17.84 -5.96
C ASP A 79 -18.56 -18.66 -7.24
N LEU A 80 -17.89 -19.80 -7.13
CA LEU A 80 -17.63 -20.78 -8.18
C LEU A 80 -18.39 -22.04 -7.79
N ALA A 81 -19.33 -22.47 -8.63
CA ALA A 81 -20.30 -23.54 -8.32
C ALA A 81 -19.68 -24.74 -7.56
N ASP A 82 -18.62 -25.33 -8.10
CA ASP A 82 -18.00 -26.55 -7.54
C ASP A 82 -16.76 -26.27 -6.67
N LYS A 83 -16.41 -24.99 -6.48
CA LYS A 83 -15.16 -24.59 -5.79
C LYS A 83 -15.37 -23.59 -4.65
N GLY A 84 -16.62 -23.19 -4.40
CA GLY A 84 -16.96 -22.17 -3.41
C GLY A 84 -16.40 -20.80 -3.79
N ARG A 85 -16.04 -19.99 -2.79
CA ARG A 85 -15.56 -18.62 -2.98
C ARG A 85 -14.14 -18.60 -3.55
N GLY A 86 -13.96 -18.02 -4.73
CA GLY A 86 -12.68 -17.94 -5.43
C GLY A 86 -12.38 -16.56 -6.00
N VAL A 87 -11.16 -16.39 -6.52
CA VAL A 87 -10.73 -15.17 -7.24
C VAL A 87 -10.72 -15.47 -8.73
N ILE A 88 -11.37 -14.61 -9.52
CA ILE A 88 -11.38 -14.69 -10.98
C ILE A 88 -10.85 -13.40 -11.60
N THR A 89 -10.33 -13.48 -12.81
CA THR A 89 -9.90 -12.31 -13.57
C THR A 89 -11.10 -11.60 -14.19
N THR A 90 -11.03 -10.28 -14.33
CA THR A 90 -12.08 -9.46 -14.96
C THR A 90 -11.79 -9.14 -16.43
N ARG A 91 -10.60 -9.50 -16.91
CA ARG A 91 -10.14 -9.40 -18.30
C ARG A 91 -9.03 -10.42 -18.53
N ASP A 92 -8.61 -10.56 -19.79
CA ASP A 92 -7.44 -11.35 -20.13
C ASP A 92 -6.17 -10.79 -19.47
N VAL A 93 -5.36 -11.69 -18.92
CA VAL A 93 -4.10 -11.38 -18.25
C VAL A 93 -2.97 -12.19 -18.87
N VAL A 94 -1.85 -11.53 -19.14
CA VAL A 94 -0.64 -12.21 -19.62
C VAL A 94 0.28 -12.55 -18.45
N LYS A 95 1.20 -13.49 -18.68
CA LYS A 95 2.23 -13.85 -17.69
C LYS A 95 2.99 -12.59 -17.26
N GLY A 96 3.18 -12.43 -15.94
CA GLY A 96 3.84 -11.26 -15.35
C GLY A 96 2.89 -10.09 -15.02
N THR A 97 1.59 -10.21 -15.27
CA THR A 97 0.61 -9.19 -14.83
C THR A 97 0.52 -9.17 -13.31
N LEU A 98 0.65 -7.99 -12.70
CA LEU A 98 0.41 -7.80 -11.27
C LEU A 98 -1.08 -7.91 -10.96
N LEU A 99 -1.47 -8.90 -10.15
CA LEU A 99 -2.88 -9.19 -9.82
C LEU A 99 -3.29 -8.65 -8.46
N LEU A 100 -2.44 -8.83 -7.45
CA LEU A 100 -2.72 -8.47 -6.06
C LEU A 100 -1.40 -8.15 -5.36
N VAL A 101 -1.40 -7.06 -4.60
CA VAL A 101 -0.42 -6.81 -3.54
C VAL A 101 -1.21 -6.58 -2.27
N SER A 102 -0.91 -7.36 -1.25
CA SER A 102 -1.52 -7.20 0.07
C SER A 102 -0.46 -7.35 1.13
N LYS A 103 -0.46 -6.46 2.11
CA LYS A 103 0.36 -6.61 3.31
C LYS A 103 -0.26 -7.65 4.24
N ALA A 104 0.44 -8.77 4.44
CA ALA A 104 0.04 -9.76 5.43
C ALA A 104 -0.09 -9.11 6.82
N PHE A 105 -1.17 -9.42 7.54
CA PHE A 105 -1.32 -9.01 8.93
C PHE A 105 -0.12 -9.54 9.71
N SER A 106 0.56 -8.67 10.47
CA SER A 106 1.62 -9.11 11.37
C SER A 106 1.01 -10.00 12.45
N LEU A 107 1.11 -11.32 12.30
CA LEU A 107 0.97 -12.23 13.43
C LEU A 107 2.16 -11.93 14.35
N LEU A 108 1.88 -11.43 15.56
CA LEU A 108 2.85 -11.33 16.65
C LEU A 108 3.25 -12.75 17.12
N MET A 109 3.93 -13.51 16.26
CA MET A 109 4.70 -14.68 16.70
C MET A 109 6.17 -14.29 16.67
N LYS A 110 6.66 -13.82 17.82
CA LYS A 110 8.08 -13.96 18.15
C LYS A 110 8.35 -15.46 18.20
N ILE A 111 8.92 -16.02 17.14
CA ILE A 111 9.67 -17.27 17.23
C ILE A 111 11.12 -16.82 17.37
N CYS A 112 11.54 -16.67 18.63
CA CYS A 112 12.91 -16.89 19.04
C CYS A 112 12.98 -18.33 19.54
#